data_AF-A0A0W0Z3N6-F1
#
_entry.id   AF-A0A0W0Z3N6-F1
#
_cell.length_a   1.000
_cell.length_b   1.000
_cell.length_c   1.000
_cell.angle_alpha   90.00
_cell.angle_beta   90.00
_cell.angle_gamma   90.00
#
_symmetry.space_group_name_H-M   'P 1'
#
loop_
_entity.id
_entity.type
_entity.pdbx_description
1 polymer ?
#
loop_
_entity_poly.entity_id
_entity_poly.type
_entity_poly.pdbx_seq_one_letter_code
_entity_poly.pdbx_strand_id
1 'polypeptide(L)'
;MKYTIFSLILALTGCAVAQASQKSVICHMKGIEDPLSFIVPSKMGDFPKVDFAYPVNVTRFSMRESNLLLVAMDQDERDRPRIFISAQFNQHDRVYIGQYMTDLGGNQLQLDNGSVSCILK
;
A
#
# COMPACT_ATOMS: atom_id res chain seq x y z
N MET A 1 -66.75 -4.82 -22.12
CA MET A 1 -65.59 -5.09 -21.25
C MET A 1 -64.38 -4.40 -21.86
N LYS A 2 -63.85 -3.35 -21.22
CA LYS A 2 -62.71 -2.55 -21.69
C LYS A 2 -61.46 -3.00 -20.92
N TYR A 3 -60.43 -3.41 -21.64
CA TYR A 3 -59.12 -3.78 -21.09
C TYR A 3 -58.31 -2.52 -20.82
N THR A 4 -58.03 -2.24 -19.56
CA THR A 4 -57.14 -1.16 -19.13
C THR A 4 -55.70 -1.65 -19.26
N ILE A 5 -54.94 -1.09 -20.20
CA ILE A 5 -53.51 -1.36 -20.39
C ILE A 5 -52.75 -0.58 -19.30
N PHE A 6 -52.13 -1.30 -18.36
CA PHE A 6 -51.32 -0.72 -17.29
C PHE A 6 -49.86 -0.65 -17.78
N SER A 7 -49.39 0.56 -18.11
CA SER A 7 -48.00 0.80 -18.52
C SER A 7 -47.04 0.64 -17.34
N LEU A 8 -46.15 -0.35 -17.44
CA LEU A 8 -45.08 -0.60 -16.48
C LEU A 8 -43.86 0.28 -16.82
N ILE A 9 -43.64 1.36 -16.07
CA ILE A 9 -42.42 2.17 -16.18
C ILE A 9 -41.34 1.52 -15.30
N LEU A 10 -40.40 0.83 -15.93
CA LEU A 10 -39.23 0.23 -15.28
C LEU A 10 -38.14 1.32 -15.15
N ALA A 11 -38.03 1.93 -13.97
CA ALA A 11 -36.92 2.85 -13.68
C ALA A 11 -35.65 2.05 -13.39
N LEU A 12 -34.78 1.89 -14.40
CA LEU A 12 -33.39 1.47 -14.17
C LEU A 12 -32.62 2.62 -13.53
N THR A 13 -32.66 2.71 -12.20
CA THR A 13 -31.64 3.45 -11.44
C THR A 13 -30.36 2.62 -11.46
N GLY A 14 -29.53 2.81 -12.48
CA GLY A 14 -28.17 2.30 -12.50
C GLY A 14 -27.39 2.93 -11.36
N CYS A 15 -27.12 2.15 -10.31
CA CYS A 15 -26.10 2.50 -9.34
C CYS A 15 -24.75 2.51 -10.07
N ALA A 16 -24.32 3.70 -10.52
CA ALA A 16 -22.95 3.92 -10.91
C ALA A 16 -22.09 3.77 -9.64
N VAL A 17 -21.54 2.57 -9.43
CA VAL A 17 -20.46 2.37 -8.47
C VAL A 17 -19.28 3.19 -8.96
N ALA A 18 -19.06 4.35 -8.35
CA ALA A 18 -17.85 5.13 -8.55
C ALA A 18 -16.66 4.29 -8.09
N GLN A 19 -15.92 3.72 -9.05
CA GLN A 19 -14.62 3.12 -8.77
C GLN A 19 -13.66 4.26 -8.39
N ALA A 20 -13.48 4.48 -7.09
CA ALA A 20 -12.37 5.30 -6.62
C ALA A 20 -11.07 4.63 -7.06
N SER A 21 -10.27 5.33 -7.88
CA SER A 21 -8.93 4.88 -8.26
C SER A 21 -8.14 4.58 -6.99
N GLN A 22 -7.67 3.33 -6.84
CA GLN A 22 -6.88 2.92 -5.68
C GLN A 22 -5.51 3.58 -5.77
N LYS A 23 -5.17 4.38 -4.75
CA LYS A 23 -3.87 5.06 -4.67
C LYS A 23 -2.76 4.03 -4.44
N SER A 24 -1.58 4.29 -5.00
CA SER A 24 -0.38 3.50 -4.75
C SER A 24 0.71 4.33 -4.12
N VAL A 25 1.57 3.68 -3.33
CA VAL A 25 2.80 4.27 -2.82
C VAL A 25 3.96 3.64 -3.56
N ILE A 26 4.90 4.47 -4.00
CA ILE A 26 6.15 4.04 -4.61
C ILE A 26 7.29 4.63 -3.81
N CYS A 27 8.09 3.77 -3.20
CA CYS A 27 9.23 4.11 -2.34
C CYS A 27 10.55 3.82 -3.05
N HIS A 28 11.37 4.86 -3.22
CA HIS A 28 12.74 4.77 -3.70
C HIS A 28 13.68 4.73 -2.50
N MET A 29 14.37 3.60 -2.32
CA MET A 29 15.30 3.35 -1.22
C MET A 29 16.73 3.58 -1.71
N LYS A 30 17.49 4.44 -1.04
CA LYS A 30 18.87 4.74 -1.45
C LYS A 30 19.73 3.48 -1.38
N GLY A 31 20.32 3.08 -2.51
CA GLY A 31 21.18 1.89 -2.60
C GLY A 31 20.45 0.64 -3.09
N ILE A 32 19.12 0.68 -3.22
CA ILE A 32 18.33 -0.38 -3.84
C ILE A 32 17.84 0.14 -5.20
N GLU A 33 18.05 -0.63 -6.27
CA GLU A 33 17.71 -0.24 -7.63
C GLU A 33 16.18 -0.24 -7.85
N ASP A 34 15.52 -1.34 -7.48
CA ASP A 34 14.09 -1.51 -7.67
C ASP A 34 13.29 -0.80 -6.56
N PRO A 35 12.29 0.04 -6.92
CA PRO A 35 11.45 0.69 -5.93
C PRO A 35 10.48 -0.30 -5.30
N LEU A 36 10.21 -0.12 -4.00
CA LEU A 36 9.13 -0.83 -3.34
C LEU A 36 7.80 -0.17 -3.68
N SER A 37 6.82 -0.94 -4.14
CA SER A 37 5.49 -0.41 -4.42
C SER A 37 4.38 -1.22 -3.77
N PHE A 38 3.32 -0.53 -3.38
CA PHE A 38 2.13 -1.17 -2.84
C PHE A 38 0.88 -0.30 -2.99
N ILE A 39 -0.28 -0.96 -3.03
CA ILE A 39 -1.58 -0.31 -3.07
C ILE A 39 -1.99 0.09 -1.66
N VAL A 40 -2.45 1.33 -1.48
CA VAL A 40 -3.00 1.78 -0.20
C VAL A 40 -4.34 1.08 0.04
N PRO A 41 -4.50 0.33 1.14
CA PRO A 41 -5.76 -0.33 1.45
C PRO A 41 -6.91 0.67 1.56
N SER A 42 -8.07 0.32 1.00
CA SER A 42 -9.27 1.15 1.05
C SER A 42 -9.93 1.16 2.43
N LYS A 43 -9.67 0.13 3.26
CA LYS A 43 -10.18 0.01 4.62
C LYS A 43 -9.08 0.28 5.63
N MET A 44 -9.46 1.01 6.67
CA MET A 44 -8.57 1.30 7.78
C MET A 44 -8.27 0.03 8.58
N GLY A 45 -6.99 -0.23 8.85
CA GLY A 45 -6.55 -1.42 9.59
C GLY A 45 -6.20 -2.62 8.69
N ASP A 46 -6.58 -2.59 7.41
CA ASP A 46 -6.09 -3.56 6.44
C ASP A 46 -4.61 -3.29 6.13
N PHE A 47 -3.92 -4.34 5.69
CA PHE A 47 -2.52 -4.27 5.30
C PHE A 47 -2.35 -4.28 3.79
N PRO A 48 -1.41 -3.48 3.24
CA PRO A 48 -1.04 -3.56 1.85
C PRO A 48 -0.39 -4.92 1.54
N LYS A 49 -0.56 -5.40 0.32
CA LYS A 49 0.33 -6.41 -0.26
C LYS A 49 1.54 -5.68 -0.85
N VAL A 50 2.71 -6.21 -0.56
CA VAL A 50 3.99 -5.65 -0.99
C VAL A 50 4.66 -6.67 -1.88
N ASP A 51 5.07 -6.24 -3.06
CA ASP A 51 5.89 -7.05 -3.94
C ASP A 51 7.36 -6.93 -3.50
N PHE A 52 7.95 -8.04 -3.10
CA PHE A 52 9.30 -8.10 -2.56
C PHE A 52 9.95 -9.40 -3.02
N ALA A 53 11.28 -9.42 -3.09
CA ALA A 53 12.04 -10.57 -3.60
C ALA A 53 11.75 -11.89 -2.86
N TYR A 54 11.24 -11.79 -1.62
CA TYR A 54 10.81 -12.91 -0.79
C TYR A 54 9.38 -12.71 -0.31
N PRO A 55 8.62 -13.80 -0.03
CA PRO A 55 7.28 -13.69 0.55
C PRO A 55 7.30 -12.99 1.91
N VAL A 56 6.51 -11.94 2.04
CA VAL A 56 6.41 -11.13 3.27
C VAL A 56 4.97 -10.92 3.70
N ASN A 57 4.77 -10.83 5.02
CA ASN A 57 3.53 -10.41 5.62
C ASN A 57 3.70 -9.04 6.28
N VAL A 58 2.92 -8.06 5.84
CA VAL A 58 2.86 -6.76 6.51
C VAL A 58 2.15 -6.93 7.85
N THR A 59 2.84 -6.59 8.93
CA THR A 59 2.33 -6.71 10.30
C THR A 59 1.99 -5.35 10.90
N ARG A 60 2.57 -4.26 10.39
CA ARG A 60 2.22 -2.88 10.76
C ARG A 60 2.18 -2.01 9.53
N PHE A 61 1.12 -1.22 9.43
CA PHE A 61 0.96 -0.23 8.38
C PHE A 61 0.24 0.99 8.95
N SER A 62 0.73 2.19 8.62
CA SER A 62 0.03 3.44 8.91
C SER A 62 0.40 4.48 7.87
N MET A 63 -0.61 5.21 7.40
CA MET A 63 -0.44 6.46 6.65
C MET A 63 -1.15 7.64 7.34
N ARG A 64 -1.20 7.61 8.68
CA ARG A 64 -1.92 8.60 9.49
C ARG A 64 -1.02 9.75 9.89
N GLU A 65 -1.64 10.92 10.09
CA GLU A 65 -0.96 12.10 10.66
C GLU A 65 0.31 12.47 9.89
N SER A 66 0.25 12.39 8.55
CA SER A 66 1.41 12.68 7.70
C SER A 66 2.61 11.74 7.90
N ASN A 67 2.45 10.61 8.57
CA ASN A 67 3.49 9.59 8.73
C ASN A 67 3.19 8.41 7.81
N LEU A 68 4.23 7.80 7.25
CA LEU A 68 4.20 6.49 6.60
C LEU A 68 5.02 5.52 7.46
N LEU A 69 4.37 4.46 7.94
CA LEU A 69 4.99 3.31 8.60
C LEU A 69 4.61 2.05 7.84
N LEU A 70 5.60 1.23 7.50
CA LEU A 70 5.42 -0.11 6.95
C LEU A 70 6.42 -1.05 7.63
N VAL A 71 5.91 -2.12 8.24
CA VAL A 71 6.74 -3.21 8.75
C VAL A 71 6.23 -4.50 8.16
N ALA A 72 7.10 -5.22 7.46
CA ALA A 72 6.82 -6.53 6.90
C ALA A 72 7.82 -7.56 7.44
N MET A 73 7.29 -8.68 7.91
CA MET A 73 8.06 -9.82 8.39
C MET A 73 8.14 -10.87 7.29
N ASP A 74 9.14 -11.72 7.36
CA ASP A 74 9.18 -12.93 6.55
C ASP A 74 7.91 -13.76 6.79
N GLN A 75 7.39 -14.37 5.72
CA GLN A 75 6.17 -15.17 5.81
C GLN A 75 6.35 -16.42 6.69
N ASP A 76 7.52 -17.05 6.61
CA ASP A 76 7.83 -18.33 7.24
C ASP A 76 8.60 -18.12 8.57
N GLU A 77 9.45 -17.09 8.65
CA GLU A 77 10.20 -16.70 9.85
C GLU A 77 9.64 -15.40 10.47
N ARG A 78 8.57 -15.52 11.27
CA ARG A 78 7.78 -14.36 11.74
C ARG A 78 8.53 -13.36 12.63
N ASP A 79 9.68 -13.73 13.18
CA ASP A 79 10.57 -12.89 13.99
C ASP A 79 11.64 -12.17 13.15
N ARG A 80 11.73 -12.48 11.85
CA ARG A 80 12.69 -11.88 10.91
C ARG A 80 12.04 -10.72 10.15
N PRO A 81 12.37 -9.45 10.47
CA PRO A 81 11.88 -8.31 9.72
C PRO A 81 12.57 -8.27 8.34
N ARG A 82 11.76 -8.19 7.28
CA ARG A 82 12.24 -8.09 5.90
C ARG A 82 12.21 -6.67 5.38
N ILE A 83 11.25 -5.87 5.85
CA ILE A 83 11.06 -4.50 5.42
C ILE A 83 10.66 -3.67 6.64
N PHE A 84 11.34 -2.54 6.82
CA PHE A 84 10.97 -1.49 7.74
C PHE A 84 11.08 -0.15 7.01
N ILE A 85 10.00 0.62 6.95
CA ILE A 85 9.99 1.98 6.42
C ILE A 85 9.31 2.88 7.44
N SER A 86 9.96 4.00 7.77
CA SER A 86 9.40 5.07 8.59
C SER A 86 9.72 6.41 7.95
N ALA A 87 8.69 7.12 7.50
CA ALA A 87 8.84 8.37 6.76
C ALA A 87 7.75 9.39 7.12
N GLN A 88 8.04 10.68 6.90
CA GLN A 88 7.13 11.78 7.17
C GLN A 88 6.85 12.56 5.89
N PHE A 89 5.61 12.98 5.70
CA PHE A 89 5.17 13.73 4.54
C PHE A 89 5.75 15.14 4.57
N ASN A 90 6.65 15.42 3.65
CA ASN A 90 7.13 16.75 3.36
C ASN A 90 6.09 17.47 2.47
N GLN A 91 5.51 18.55 2.99
CA GLN A 91 4.46 19.31 2.30
C GLN A 91 4.97 20.08 1.08
N HIS A 92 6.23 20.53 1.11
CA HIS A 92 6.83 21.30 0.02
C HIS A 92 7.03 20.41 -1.22
N ASP A 93 7.66 19.25 -1.01
CA ASP A 93 8.01 18.31 -2.07
C ASP A 93 6.89 17.31 -2.38
N ARG A 94 5.82 17.32 -1.57
CA ARG A 94 4.68 16.39 -1.64
C ARG A 94 5.09 14.92 -1.65
N VAL A 95 6.08 14.59 -0.84
CA VAL A 95 6.71 13.26 -0.79
C VAL A 95 6.96 12.86 0.67
N TYR A 96 6.87 11.56 0.98
CA TYR A 96 7.30 11.05 2.27
C TYR A 96 8.81 10.87 2.28
N ILE A 97 9.52 11.45 3.24
CA ILE A 97 10.97 11.33 3.38
C ILE A 97 11.26 10.66 4.72
N GLY A 98 12.17 9.68 4.72
CA GLY A 98 12.44 8.93 5.94
C GLY A 98 13.63 7.99 5.84
N GLN A 99 13.55 6.93 6.63
CA GLN A 99 14.54 5.86 6.66
C GLN A 99 13.90 4.51 6.33
N TYR A 100 14.71 3.61 5.80
CA TYR A 100 14.37 2.22 5.58
C TYR A 100 15.43 1.28 6.16
N MET A 101 15.00 0.05 6.43
CA MET A 101 15.84 -1.13 6.52
C MET A 101 15.16 -2.26 5.74
N THR A 102 15.94 -3.05 5.01
CA THR A 102 15.47 -4.26 4.34
C THR A 102 16.44 -5.42 4.58
N ASP A 103 15.92 -6.63 4.61
CA ASP A 103 16.72 -7.86 4.59
C ASP A 103 16.52 -8.60 3.26
N LEU A 104 17.49 -8.49 2.37
CA LEU A 104 17.49 -9.12 1.04
C LEU A 104 18.24 -10.46 0.99
N GLY A 105 18.72 -10.95 2.14
CA GLY A 105 19.48 -12.19 2.18
C GLY A 105 18.55 -13.39 2.19
N GLY A 106 18.85 -14.44 1.43
CA GLY A 106 18.03 -15.66 1.41
C GLY A 106 18.12 -16.40 2.75
N ASN A 107 19.09 -17.32 2.84
CA ASN A 107 19.33 -18.13 4.04
C ASN A 107 20.22 -17.45 5.09
N GLN A 108 20.73 -16.25 4.79
CA GLN A 108 21.56 -15.44 5.68
C GLN A 108 20.98 -14.04 5.77
N LEU A 109 21.31 -13.31 6.83
CA LEU A 109 20.93 -11.90 6.97
C LEU A 109 21.76 -11.04 6.02
N GLN A 110 21.09 -10.22 5.22
CA GLN A 110 21.73 -9.16 4.44
C GLN A 110 20.92 -7.88 4.61
N LEU A 111 21.36 -7.08 5.58
CA LEU A 111 20.68 -5.85 5.96
C LEU A 111 21.20 -4.68 5.13
N ASP A 112 20.30 -4.05 4.40
CA ASP A 112 20.50 -2.76 3.73
C ASP A 112 19.66 -1.70 4.44
N ASN A 113 20.19 -0.49 4.60
CA ASN A 113 19.48 0.60 5.25
C ASN A 113 19.89 1.97 4.72
N GLY A 114 19.02 2.95 4.87
CA GLY A 114 19.33 4.32 4.48
C GLY A 114 18.09 5.18 4.30
N SER A 115 18.25 6.27 3.55
CA SER A 115 17.15 7.18 3.25
C SER A 115 16.16 6.59 2.27
N VAL A 116 14.88 6.88 2.45
CA VAL A 116 13.80 6.52 1.53
C VAL A 116 12.96 7.74 1.17
N SER A 117 12.49 7.78 -0.08
CA SER A 117 11.56 8.78 -0.61
C SER A 117 10.35 8.07 -1.22
N CYS A 118 9.15 8.30 -0.67
CA CYS A 118 7.93 7.64 -1.14
C CYS A 118 6.89 8.62 -1.69
N ILE A 119 6.44 8.38 -2.92
CA ILE A 119 5.44 9.18 -3.62
C ILE A 119 4.09 8.46 -3.56
N LEU A 120 3.03 9.20 -3.25
CA LEU A 120 1.65 8.73 -3.37
C LEU A 120 1.14 9.06 -4.79
N LYS A 121 0.77 8.05 -5.56
CA LYS A 121 0.20 8.18 -6.92
C LYS A 121 -1.28 7.78 -6.95
#